data_AF-A0A0F9QM79-F1
#
_entry.id   AF-A0A0F9QM79-F1
#
_cell.length_a   1.000
_cell.length_b   1.000
_cell.length_c   1.000
_cell.angle_alpha   90.00
_cell.angle_beta   90.00
_cell.angle_gamma   90.00
#
_symmetry.space_group_name_H-M   'P 1'
#
loop_
_entity.id
_entity.type
_entity.pdbx_description
1 polymer ?
#
loop_
_entity_poly.entity_id
_entity_poly.type
_entity_poly.pdbx_seq_one_letter_code
_entity_poly.pdbx_strand_id
1 'polypeptide(L)'
;MTFYNKRAWNKLAAPALMQLPPDVLRLVWQVMQDSRGLQQNPDLSMPWPQGSSLRERFDDIPTEDLARASRIVWAAGHWHPGTNDWFRPLLRTGTYWKFASYADEVLRARCEVNHKRIDKNSVDFEIHEGFIRACISFDRTWVYNEVSLATPGNLHKLKELAPKPYRHTDEDYWEVINSSFDLMKGLRPTDNPIAKFFDLTEFYDLDLKRTLQSVGRRP
;
A
#
# COMPACT_ATOMS: atom_id res chain seq x y z
N MET A 1 2.69 7.46 -18.20
CA MET A 1 2.10 8.30 -17.13
C MET A 1 3.20 8.64 -16.15
N THR A 2 3.48 9.92 -15.93
CA THR A 2 4.51 10.38 -14.98
C THR A 2 3.83 10.85 -13.70
N PHE A 3 4.26 10.33 -12.55
CA PHE A 3 3.73 10.75 -11.24
C PHE A 3 4.59 11.87 -10.66
N TYR A 4 3.98 13.00 -10.25
CA TYR A 4 4.69 14.17 -9.74
C TYR A 4 5.06 14.04 -8.25
N ASN A 5 6.04 13.19 -7.94
CA ASN A 5 6.50 12.87 -6.58
C ASN A 5 6.66 14.10 -5.67
N LYS A 6 7.42 15.11 -6.11
CA LYS A 6 7.65 16.35 -5.32
C LYS A 6 6.36 17.07 -4.93
N ARG A 7 5.38 17.12 -5.84
CA ARG A 7 4.08 17.77 -5.59
C ARG A 7 3.25 16.94 -4.61
N ALA A 8 3.20 15.61 -4.78
CA ALA A 8 2.51 14.69 -3.87
C ALA A 8 3.11 14.74 -2.46
N TRP A 9 4.43 14.80 -2.36
CA TRP A 9 5.13 14.94 -1.08
C TRP A 9 4.80 16.25 -0.38
N ASN A 10 4.94 17.38 -1.06
CA ASN A 10 4.68 18.71 -0.48
C ASN A 10 3.22 18.90 -0.05
N LYS A 11 2.27 18.42 -0.86
CA LYS A 11 0.84 18.68 -0.63
C LYS A 11 0.17 17.66 0.30
N LEU A 12 0.64 16.41 0.29
CA LEU A 12 -0.03 15.33 1.01
C LEU A 12 0.88 14.71 2.07
N ALA A 13 1.96 14.06 1.64
CA ALA A 13 2.69 13.16 2.53
C ALA A 13 3.41 13.89 3.67
N ALA A 14 4.09 15.01 3.40
CA ALA A 14 4.77 15.77 4.44
C ALA A 14 3.79 16.38 5.45
N PRO A 15 2.68 17.06 5.05
CA PRO A 15 1.65 17.51 5.98
C PRO A 15 1.08 16.40 6.86
N ALA A 16 0.73 15.24 6.29
CA ALA A 16 0.16 14.14 7.08
C ALA A 16 1.18 13.50 8.02
N LEU A 17 2.44 13.39 7.59
CA LEU A 17 3.51 12.92 8.46
C LEU A 17 3.64 13.81 9.70
N MET A 18 3.57 15.14 9.53
CA MET A 18 3.62 16.09 10.65
C MET A 18 2.40 16.02 11.58
N GLN A 19 1.29 15.42 11.12
CA GLN A 19 0.07 15.23 11.90
C GLN A 19 0.00 13.86 12.59
N LEU A 20 0.96 12.96 12.36
CA LEU A 20 0.99 11.67 13.06
C LEU A 20 1.14 11.88 14.57
N PRO A 21 0.54 11.00 15.40
CA PRO A 21 0.71 11.05 16.85
C PRO A 21 2.20 11.05 17.24
N PRO A 22 2.60 11.81 18.28
CA PRO A 22 4.00 11.86 18.71
C PRO A 22 4.62 10.49 19.00
N ASP A 23 3.84 9.53 19.51
CA ASP A 23 4.31 8.16 19.75
C ASP A 23 4.65 7.39 18.48
N VAL A 24 3.90 7.61 17.39
CA VAL A 24 4.18 7.03 16.07
C VAL A 24 5.45 7.66 15.50
N LEU A 25 5.62 8.98 15.61
CA LEU A 25 6.85 9.65 15.18
C LEU A 25 8.07 9.15 15.96
N ARG A 26 7.94 8.97 17.28
CA ARG A 26 8.97 8.33 18.11
C ARG A 26 9.26 6.89 17.67
N LEU A 27 8.23 6.14 17.27
CA LEU A 27 8.40 4.78 16.75
C LEU A 27 9.17 4.76 15.43
N VAL A 28 8.88 5.69 14.50
CA VAL A 28 9.66 5.84 13.25
C VAL A 28 11.16 6.07 13.54
N TRP A 29 11.46 6.96 14.49
CA TRP A 29 12.85 7.18 14.91
C TRP A 29 13.48 5.93 15.55
N GLN A 30 12.73 5.21 16.39
CA GLN A 30 13.24 3.96 16.96
C GLN A 30 13.50 2.91 15.89
N VAL A 31 12.63 2.77 14.87
CA VAL A 31 12.89 1.89 13.72
C VAL A 31 14.21 2.25 13.05
N MET A 32 14.50 3.53 12.84
CA MET A 32 15.78 3.95 12.24
C MET A 32 17.00 3.47 13.06
N GLN A 33 16.92 3.54 14.39
CA GLN A 33 18.03 3.17 15.27
C GLN A 33 18.17 1.65 15.38
N ASP A 34 17.08 0.97 15.74
CA ASP A 34 17.11 -0.45 16.12
C ASP A 34 17.26 -1.36 14.90
N SER A 35 16.74 -0.95 13.72
CA SER A 35 16.86 -1.73 12.48
C SER A 35 18.08 -1.37 11.63
N ARG A 36 19.03 -0.60 12.18
CA ARG A 36 20.24 -0.18 11.47
C ARG A 36 21.06 -1.41 11.07
N GLY A 37 21.45 -1.47 9.80
CA GLY A 37 22.22 -2.59 9.24
C GLY A 37 21.38 -3.83 8.90
N LEU A 38 20.12 -3.90 9.32
CA LEU A 38 19.23 -4.97 8.87
C LEU A 38 18.83 -4.77 7.41
N GLN A 39 18.74 -5.88 6.70
CA GLN A 39 18.29 -5.98 5.31
C GLN A 39 17.04 -6.86 5.25
N GLN A 40 16.25 -6.68 4.20
CA GLN A 40 15.09 -7.53 3.95
C GLN A 40 15.53 -8.90 3.46
N ASN A 41 14.78 -9.92 3.85
CA ASN A 41 14.97 -11.28 3.41
C ASN A 41 14.51 -11.46 1.94
N PRO A 42 14.96 -12.52 1.25
CA PRO A 42 14.55 -12.79 -0.13
C PRO A 42 13.03 -12.97 -0.33
N ASP A 43 12.32 -13.38 0.72
CA ASP A 43 10.86 -13.55 0.74
C ASP A 43 10.11 -12.24 1.04
N LEU A 44 10.82 -11.11 1.01
CA LEU A 44 10.33 -9.77 1.30
C LEU A 44 9.95 -9.52 2.78
N SER A 45 10.19 -10.46 3.69
CA SER A 45 10.02 -10.23 5.12
C SER A 45 11.15 -9.36 5.69
N MET A 46 10.83 -8.55 6.70
CA MET A 46 11.82 -7.74 7.42
C MET A 46 12.11 -8.38 8.78
N PRO A 47 13.37 -8.76 9.09
CA PRO A 47 13.68 -9.33 10.39
C PRO A 47 13.48 -8.31 11.51
N TRP A 48 12.87 -8.73 12.61
CA TRP A 48 12.78 -7.92 13.83
C TRP A 48 14.16 -7.83 14.50
N PRO A 49 14.61 -6.63 14.94
CA PRO A 49 15.87 -6.50 15.65
C PRO A 49 15.84 -7.24 16.99
N GLN A 50 16.87 -8.04 17.25
CA GLN A 50 16.97 -8.84 18.47
C GLN A 50 17.16 -7.95 19.70
N GLY A 51 16.43 -8.25 20.78
CA GLY A 51 16.49 -7.48 22.04
C GLY A 51 15.85 -6.09 21.99
N SER A 52 15.17 -5.74 20.89
CA SER A 52 14.40 -4.50 20.76
C SER A 52 12.95 -4.69 21.20
N SER A 53 12.34 -3.61 21.69
CA SER A 53 10.91 -3.54 22.01
C SER A 53 10.02 -3.14 20.82
N LEU A 54 10.57 -3.13 19.59
CA LEU A 54 9.84 -2.63 18.42
C LEU A 54 8.55 -3.40 18.21
N ARG A 55 8.59 -4.74 18.30
CA ARG A 55 7.44 -5.58 18.00
C ARG A 55 6.24 -5.23 18.88
N GLU A 56 6.48 -5.15 20.20
CA GLU A 56 5.47 -4.78 21.20
C GLU A 56 4.89 -3.40 20.90
N ARG A 57 5.74 -2.42 20.57
CA ARG A 57 5.27 -1.06 20.24
C ARG A 57 4.41 -1.02 18.98
N PHE A 58 4.66 -1.86 17.98
CA PHE A 58 3.78 -1.98 16.81
C PHE A 58 2.48 -2.69 17.18
N ASP A 59 2.55 -3.74 18.00
CA ASP A 59 1.39 -4.50 18.48
C ASP A 59 0.46 -3.67 19.37
N ASP A 60 0.96 -2.64 20.05
CA ASP A 60 0.17 -1.73 20.89
C ASP A 60 -0.63 -0.67 20.09
N ILE A 61 -0.27 -0.39 18.84
CA ILE A 61 -0.96 0.64 18.04
C ILE A 61 -2.28 0.07 17.50
N PRO A 62 -3.42 0.77 17.66
CA PRO A 62 -4.71 0.36 17.07
C PRO A 62 -4.60 0.07 15.57
N THR A 63 -5.27 -0.97 15.09
CA THR A 63 -5.14 -1.47 13.70
C THR A 63 -5.32 -0.41 12.64
N GLU A 64 -6.36 0.43 12.75
CA GLU A 64 -6.62 1.47 11.75
C GLU A 64 -5.54 2.55 11.77
N ASP A 65 -5.07 2.95 12.95
CA ASP A 65 -4.01 3.95 13.09
C ASP A 65 -2.66 3.41 12.59
N LEU A 66 -2.37 2.13 12.82
CA LEU A 66 -1.17 1.49 12.30
C LEU A 66 -1.19 1.40 10.78
N ALA A 67 -2.31 0.99 10.19
CA ALA A 67 -2.51 0.95 8.74
C ALA A 67 -2.33 2.34 8.12
N ARG A 68 -2.93 3.38 8.73
CA ARG A 68 -2.79 4.77 8.29
C ARG A 68 -1.34 5.27 8.42
N ALA A 69 -0.69 5.00 9.55
CA ALA A 69 0.69 5.39 9.80
C ALA A 69 1.66 4.73 8.80
N SER A 70 1.51 3.43 8.55
CA SER A 70 2.31 2.68 7.57
C SER A 70 2.30 3.37 6.22
N ARG A 71 1.10 3.71 5.72
CA ARG A 71 0.96 4.38 4.43
C ARG A 71 1.57 5.79 4.42
N ILE A 72 1.29 6.60 5.45
CA ILE A 72 1.80 7.97 5.52
C ILE A 72 3.33 7.98 5.55
N VAL A 73 3.93 7.13 6.39
CA VAL A 73 5.39 7.02 6.52
C VAL A 73 6.01 6.54 5.21
N TRP A 74 5.44 5.49 4.60
CA TRP A 74 5.89 5.02 3.29
C TRP A 74 5.82 6.11 2.24
N ALA A 75 4.68 6.77 2.08
CA ALA A 75 4.47 7.82 1.07
C ALA A 75 5.42 9.00 1.29
N ALA A 76 5.65 9.39 2.54
CA ALA A 76 6.58 10.46 2.87
C ALA A 76 8.02 10.14 2.49
N GLY A 77 8.44 8.87 2.57
CA GLY A 77 9.76 8.46 2.09
C GLY A 77 9.84 8.21 0.60
N HIS A 78 8.85 7.52 0.03
CA HIS A 78 8.82 7.13 -1.37
C HIS A 78 8.67 8.33 -2.31
N TRP A 79 7.87 9.34 -1.93
CA TRP A 79 7.67 10.54 -2.74
C TRP A 79 8.66 11.67 -2.43
N HIS A 80 9.57 11.47 -1.47
CA HIS A 80 10.48 12.52 -1.04
C HIS A 80 11.39 13.00 -2.19
N PRO A 81 11.55 14.33 -2.40
CA PRO A 81 12.33 14.86 -3.51
C PRO A 81 13.86 14.75 -3.36
N GLY A 82 14.36 13.96 -2.41
CA GLY A 82 15.80 13.79 -2.15
C GLY A 82 16.56 15.04 -1.63
N THR A 83 15.85 16.08 -1.16
CA THR A 83 16.45 17.31 -0.63
C THR A 83 17.22 17.09 0.68
N ASN A 84 18.11 18.03 1.03
CA ASN A 84 18.86 17.99 2.28
C ASN A 84 18.09 18.60 3.44
N ASP A 85 17.08 17.90 3.93
CA ASP A 85 16.23 18.32 5.05
C ASP A 85 16.28 17.32 6.22
N TRP A 86 15.44 17.57 7.22
CA TRP A 86 15.34 16.77 8.44
C TRP A 86 14.89 15.33 8.19
N PHE A 87 14.24 15.03 7.06
CA PHE A 87 13.75 13.69 6.72
C PHE A 87 14.81 12.83 6.05
N ARG A 88 15.88 13.44 5.50
CA ARG A 88 16.98 12.75 4.80
C ARG A 88 17.62 11.58 5.55
N PRO A 89 17.84 11.61 6.88
CA PRO A 89 18.39 10.46 7.61
C PRO A 89 17.52 9.19 7.48
N LEU A 90 16.19 9.35 7.44
CA LEU A 90 15.23 8.26 7.28
C LEU A 90 15.29 7.65 5.88
N LEU A 91 15.58 8.46 4.86
CA LEU A 91 15.74 7.99 3.47
C LEU A 91 16.99 7.14 3.30
N ARG A 92 18.13 7.61 3.83
CA ARG A 92 19.43 6.93 3.67
C ARG A 92 19.47 5.52 4.27
N THR A 93 18.64 5.29 5.28
CA THR A 93 18.57 4.04 6.02
C THR A 93 17.44 3.13 5.56
N GLY A 94 16.60 3.59 4.62
CA GLY A 94 15.39 2.88 4.20
C GLY A 94 14.34 2.77 5.32
N THR A 95 14.37 3.67 6.32
CA THR A 95 13.54 3.56 7.52
C THR A 95 12.05 3.56 7.19
N TYR A 96 11.62 4.40 6.26
CA TYR A 96 10.20 4.49 5.87
C TYR A 96 9.66 3.15 5.36
N TRP A 97 10.48 2.43 4.59
CA TRP A 97 10.11 1.15 4.02
C TRP A 97 10.18 0.02 5.06
N LYS A 98 11.17 0.06 5.96
CA LYS A 98 11.24 -0.87 7.11
C LYS A 98 10.06 -0.69 8.05
N PHE A 99 9.68 0.55 8.35
CA PHE A 99 8.52 0.87 9.16
C PHE A 99 7.25 0.28 8.53
N ALA A 100 7.05 0.49 7.23
CA ALA A 100 5.92 -0.08 6.50
C ALA A 100 5.92 -1.62 6.55
N SER A 101 7.08 -2.24 6.35
CA SER A 101 7.23 -3.70 6.42
C SER A 101 6.88 -4.27 7.80
N TYR A 102 7.36 -3.64 8.88
CA TYR A 102 7.03 -4.05 10.26
C TYR A 102 5.54 -3.86 10.57
N ALA A 103 4.96 -2.74 10.11
CA ALA A 103 3.53 -2.51 10.25
C ALA A 103 2.72 -3.59 9.50
N ASP A 104 3.11 -3.93 8.27
CA ASP A 104 2.41 -4.90 7.44
C ASP A 104 2.47 -6.32 8.04
N GLU A 105 3.57 -6.73 8.68
CA GLU A 105 3.63 -8.01 9.40
C GLU A 105 2.58 -8.08 10.52
N VAL A 106 2.44 -7.00 11.31
CA VAL A 106 1.44 -6.91 12.38
C VAL A 106 0.02 -6.86 11.83
N LEU A 107 -0.20 -6.07 10.76
CA LEU A 107 -1.50 -5.97 10.10
C LEU A 107 -1.92 -7.28 9.44
N ARG A 108 -0.98 -8.03 8.85
CA ARG A 108 -1.21 -9.38 8.32
C ARG A 108 -1.66 -10.37 9.37
N ALA A 109 -0.99 -10.38 10.52
CA ALA A 109 -1.41 -11.21 11.64
C ALA A 109 -2.85 -10.85 12.10
N ARG A 110 -3.15 -9.55 12.25
CA ARG A 110 -4.48 -9.08 12.69
C ARG A 110 -5.58 -9.37 11.68
N CYS A 111 -5.27 -9.34 10.39
CA CYS A 111 -6.22 -9.62 9.31
C CYS A 111 -6.25 -11.09 8.86
N GLU A 112 -5.45 -11.96 9.50
CA GLU A 112 -5.31 -13.37 9.13
C GLU A 112 -4.92 -13.57 7.65
N VAL A 113 -4.04 -12.70 7.14
CA VAL A 113 -3.49 -12.77 5.78
C VAL A 113 -2.08 -13.34 5.84
N ASN A 114 -1.85 -14.44 5.13
CA ASN A 114 -0.53 -15.07 5.05
C ASN A 114 0.27 -14.50 3.88
N HIS A 115 1.60 -14.53 3.98
CA HIS A 115 2.49 -14.47 2.82
C HIS A 115 2.26 -15.71 1.97
N LYS A 116 1.36 -15.62 1.00
CA LYS A 116 1.10 -16.71 0.07
C LYS A 116 1.29 -16.19 -1.34
N ARG A 117 1.78 -17.08 -2.19
CA ARG A 117 1.74 -16.86 -3.63
C ARG A 117 0.28 -16.82 -4.06
N ILE A 118 -0.09 -15.79 -4.81
CA ILE A 118 -1.40 -15.68 -5.45
C ILE A 118 -1.59 -16.90 -6.36
N ASP A 119 -2.72 -17.60 -6.21
CA ASP A 119 -3.04 -18.76 -7.02
C ASP A 119 -3.32 -18.34 -8.48
N LYS A 120 -3.28 -19.28 -9.43
CA LYS A 120 -3.67 -18.97 -10.81
C LYS A 120 -5.18 -18.84 -10.92
N ASN A 121 -5.67 -17.85 -11.67
CA ASN A 121 -7.10 -17.63 -11.90
C ASN A 121 -7.88 -17.42 -10.58
N SER A 122 -7.29 -16.68 -9.66
CA SER A 122 -7.86 -16.36 -8.34
C SER A 122 -7.97 -14.85 -8.13
N VAL A 123 -8.82 -14.49 -7.17
CA VAL A 123 -8.77 -13.19 -6.51
C VAL A 123 -8.24 -13.42 -5.11
N ASP A 124 -7.10 -12.82 -4.82
CA ASP A 124 -6.43 -12.88 -3.53
C ASP A 124 -6.30 -11.49 -2.91
N PHE A 125 -6.05 -11.46 -1.61
CA PHE A 125 -5.88 -10.22 -0.87
C PHE A 125 -4.52 -10.21 -0.18
N GLU A 126 -3.76 -9.14 -0.41
CA GLU A 126 -2.47 -8.90 0.24
C GLU A 126 -2.55 -7.64 1.10
N ILE A 127 -1.65 -7.53 2.07
CA ILE A 127 -1.44 -6.29 2.81
C ILE A 127 -0.08 -5.71 2.42
N HIS A 128 -0.10 -4.45 2.01
CA HIS A 128 1.08 -3.75 1.55
C HIS A 128 0.97 -2.26 1.88
N GLU A 129 1.96 -1.74 2.59
CA GLU A 129 2.11 -0.36 3.03
C GLU A 129 0.85 0.17 3.72
N GLY A 130 0.28 -0.66 4.60
CA GLY A 130 -0.94 -0.34 5.35
C GLY A 130 -2.25 -0.48 4.58
N PHE A 131 -2.21 -0.92 3.33
CA PHE A 131 -3.40 -1.11 2.49
C PHE A 131 -3.67 -2.58 2.19
N ILE A 132 -4.95 -2.91 2.01
CA ILE A 132 -5.38 -4.16 1.37
C ILE A 132 -5.27 -3.96 -0.13
N ARG A 133 -4.51 -4.85 -0.78
CA ARG A 133 -4.47 -5.01 -2.23
C ARG A 133 -5.40 -6.14 -2.64
N ALA A 134 -6.31 -5.86 -3.57
CA ALA A 134 -7.00 -6.92 -4.30
C ALA A 134 -6.14 -7.30 -5.50
N CYS A 135 -5.66 -8.53 -5.48
CA CYS A 135 -4.80 -9.10 -6.51
C CYS A 135 -5.62 -10.08 -7.35
N ILE A 136 -5.65 -9.85 -8.66
CA ILE A 136 -6.39 -10.68 -9.61
C ILE A 136 -5.37 -11.34 -10.51
N SER A 137 -5.31 -12.66 -10.45
CA SER A 137 -4.36 -13.47 -11.17
C SER A 137 -5.03 -14.18 -12.33
N PHE A 138 -4.30 -14.26 -13.43
CA PHE A 138 -4.64 -14.95 -14.67
C PHE A 138 -3.56 -16.02 -14.94
N ASP A 139 -3.70 -16.80 -16.02
CA ASP A 139 -2.76 -17.88 -16.33
C ASP A 139 -1.29 -17.45 -16.45
N ARG A 140 -1.05 -16.23 -16.96
CA ARG A 140 0.28 -15.70 -17.30
C ARG A 140 0.63 -14.35 -16.68
N THR A 141 -0.32 -13.70 -16.02
CA THR A 141 -0.15 -12.35 -15.50
C THR A 141 -1.03 -12.16 -14.28
N TRP A 142 -0.81 -11.08 -13.53
CA TRP A 142 -1.68 -10.66 -12.45
C TRP A 142 -1.71 -9.13 -12.41
N VAL A 143 -2.80 -8.59 -11.90
CA VAL A 143 -2.97 -7.15 -11.66
C VAL A 143 -3.36 -6.96 -10.21
N TYR A 144 -3.08 -5.78 -9.66
CA TYR A 144 -3.52 -5.43 -8.32
C TYR A 144 -4.00 -4.00 -8.24
N ASN A 145 -4.83 -3.72 -7.25
CA ASN A 145 -5.13 -2.36 -6.82
C ASN A 145 -5.18 -2.28 -5.30
N GLU A 146 -4.75 -1.15 -4.77
CA GLU A 146 -4.92 -0.78 -3.38
C GLU A 146 -6.36 -0.31 -3.18
N VAL A 147 -7.10 -0.97 -2.28
CA VAL A 147 -8.56 -0.78 -2.18
C VAL A 147 -8.97 -0.04 -0.92
N SER A 148 -8.39 -0.41 0.22
CA SER A 148 -8.74 0.18 1.52
C SER A 148 -7.62 -0.03 2.53
N LEU A 149 -7.71 0.60 3.71
CA LEU A 149 -6.79 0.31 4.81
C LEU A 149 -6.88 -1.16 5.24
N ALA A 150 -5.74 -1.71 5.63
CA ALA A 150 -5.60 -3.04 6.21
C ALA A 150 -6.25 -3.15 7.59
N THR A 151 -7.55 -3.42 7.61
CA THR A 151 -8.30 -3.74 8.83
C THR A 151 -9.11 -5.03 8.62
N PRO A 152 -9.37 -5.82 9.69
CA PRO A 152 -10.17 -7.05 9.57
C PRO A 152 -11.57 -6.78 8.98
N GLY A 153 -12.21 -5.69 9.42
CA GLY A 153 -13.54 -5.31 8.93
C GLY A 153 -13.56 -4.95 7.44
N ASN A 154 -12.54 -4.25 6.94
CA ASN A 154 -12.43 -3.94 5.51
C ASN A 154 -12.13 -5.20 4.69
N LEU A 155 -11.24 -6.07 5.18
CA LEU A 155 -10.92 -7.33 4.50
C LEU A 155 -12.15 -8.24 4.41
N HIS A 156 -12.94 -8.33 5.48
CA HIS A 156 -14.16 -9.11 5.49
C HIS A 156 -15.15 -8.64 4.40
N LYS A 157 -15.44 -7.33 4.36
CA LYS A 157 -16.30 -6.72 3.32
C LYS A 157 -15.77 -6.98 1.90
N LEU A 158 -14.46 -6.88 1.72
CA LEU A 158 -13.81 -7.16 0.43
C LEU A 158 -13.99 -8.61 0.00
N LYS A 159 -13.83 -9.56 0.92
CA LYS A 159 -14.05 -10.99 0.66
C LYS A 159 -15.51 -11.32 0.31
N GLU A 160 -16.47 -10.66 0.95
CA GLU A 160 -17.91 -10.84 0.64
C GLU A 160 -18.26 -10.36 -0.77
N LEU A 161 -17.59 -9.30 -1.23
CA LEU A 161 -17.79 -8.70 -2.54
C LEU A 161 -16.89 -9.32 -3.62
N ALA A 162 -15.90 -10.13 -3.24
CA ALA A 162 -15.00 -10.78 -4.17
C ALA A 162 -15.81 -11.72 -5.08
N PRO A 163 -15.63 -11.64 -6.41
CA PRO A 163 -16.25 -12.60 -7.30
C PRO A 163 -15.75 -13.99 -6.95
N LYS A 164 -16.63 -14.99 -7.04
CA LYS A 164 -16.23 -16.40 -6.95
C LYS A 164 -15.17 -16.68 -8.02
N PRO A 165 -14.26 -17.65 -7.82
CA PRO A 165 -13.22 -17.95 -8.80
C PRO A 165 -13.82 -18.16 -10.20
N TYR A 166 -13.54 -17.21 -11.10
CA TYR A 166 -13.92 -17.26 -12.50
C TYR A 166 -12.74 -17.79 -13.31
N ARG A 167 -12.98 -18.81 -14.15
CA ARG A 167 -12.01 -19.24 -15.14
C ARG A 167 -12.02 -18.23 -16.28
N HIS A 168 -11.07 -17.30 -16.25
CA HIS A 168 -10.83 -16.42 -17.39
C HIS A 168 -9.79 -17.05 -18.31
N THR A 169 -9.99 -16.89 -19.62
CA THR A 169 -8.93 -17.04 -20.61
C THR A 169 -8.18 -15.70 -20.72
N ASP A 170 -6.98 -15.71 -21.31
CA ASP A 170 -6.24 -14.46 -21.58
C ASP A 170 -7.03 -13.47 -22.47
N GLU A 171 -8.07 -13.94 -23.19
CA GLU A 171 -8.95 -13.14 -24.05
C GLU A 171 -9.94 -12.28 -23.25
N ASP A 172 -10.34 -12.74 -22.05
CA ASP A 172 -11.23 -12.00 -21.14
C ASP A 172 -10.48 -10.90 -20.37
N TYR A 173 -9.15 -10.85 -20.46
CA TYR A 173 -8.29 -10.02 -19.62
C TYR A 173 -8.75 -8.55 -19.51
N TRP A 174 -9.14 -7.93 -20.63
CA TRP A 174 -9.59 -6.53 -20.64
C TRP A 174 -11.01 -6.35 -20.07
N GLU A 175 -11.90 -7.31 -20.31
CA GLU A 175 -13.25 -7.29 -19.74
C GLU A 175 -13.21 -7.50 -18.23
N VAL A 176 -12.33 -8.39 -17.77
CA VAL A 176 -12.06 -8.61 -16.35
C VAL A 176 -11.41 -7.40 -15.73
N ILE A 177 -10.41 -6.78 -16.36
CA ILE A 177 -9.82 -5.55 -15.83
C ILE A 177 -10.87 -4.46 -15.69
N ASN A 178 -11.73 -4.26 -16.70
CA ASN A 178 -12.76 -3.23 -16.67
C ASN A 178 -13.85 -3.53 -15.62
N SER A 179 -14.34 -4.76 -15.55
CA SER A 179 -15.34 -5.18 -14.55
C SER A 179 -14.75 -5.23 -13.14
N SER A 180 -13.48 -5.58 -13.01
CA SER A 180 -12.72 -5.48 -11.76
C SER A 180 -12.56 -4.03 -11.36
N PHE A 181 -12.28 -3.11 -12.30
CA PHE A 181 -12.24 -1.69 -11.98
C PHE A 181 -13.58 -1.19 -11.46
N ASP A 182 -14.70 -1.67 -12.00
CA ASP A 182 -16.03 -1.32 -11.52
C ASP A 182 -16.36 -1.96 -10.16
N LEU A 183 -15.98 -3.22 -9.95
CA LEU A 183 -16.01 -3.88 -8.65
C LEU A 183 -15.18 -3.07 -7.62
N MET A 184 -13.97 -2.69 -8.00
CA MET A 184 -13.03 -1.92 -7.18
C MET A 184 -13.52 -0.49 -6.94
N LYS A 185 -14.30 0.12 -7.85
CA LYS A 185 -15.00 1.39 -7.61
C LYS A 185 -16.11 1.22 -6.57
N GLY A 186 -16.86 0.12 -6.60
CA GLY A 186 -17.85 -0.22 -5.57
C GLY A 186 -17.23 -0.50 -4.20
N LEU A 187 -15.96 -0.93 -4.20
CA LEU A 187 -15.18 -1.21 -2.99
C LEU A 187 -14.43 0.00 -2.41
N ARG A 188 -14.25 1.07 -3.19
CA ARG A 188 -13.73 2.33 -2.66
C ARG A 188 -14.83 2.91 -1.78
N PRO A 189 -14.63 3.02 -0.45
CA PRO A 189 -15.63 3.67 0.36
C PRO A 189 -15.67 5.13 -0.08
N THR A 190 -16.78 5.56 -0.68
CA THR A 190 -16.98 6.92 -1.20
C THR A 190 -16.80 8.00 -0.14
N ASP A 191 -16.87 7.60 1.13
CA ASP A 191 -16.71 8.46 2.29
C ASP A 191 -15.41 8.23 3.08
N ASN A 192 -14.48 7.39 2.60
CA ASN A 192 -13.21 7.18 3.31
C ASN A 192 -12.35 8.46 3.21
N PRO A 193 -12.09 9.17 4.33
CA PRO A 193 -11.25 10.37 4.33
C PRO A 193 -9.84 10.10 3.81
N ILE A 194 -9.38 8.85 3.89
CA ILE A 194 -8.08 8.40 3.41
C ILE A 194 -8.09 8.19 1.90
N ALA A 195 -9.22 7.76 1.31
CA ALA A 195 -9.39 7.74 -0.14
C ALA A 195 -9.36 9.16 -0.73
N LYS A 196 -9.85 10.17 0.02
CA LYS A 196 -9.68 11.59 -0.32
C LYS A 196 -8.24 12.08 -0.12
N PHE A 197 -7.60 11.66 0.98
CA PHE A 197 -6.19 11.97 1.24
C PHE A 197 -5.25 11.43 0.15
N PHE A 198 -5.62 10.31 -0.48
CA PHE A 198 -4.90 9.69 -1.59
C PHE A 198 -5.66 9.72 -2.91
N ASP A 199 -6.49 10.74 -3.15
CA ASP A 199 -6.98 10.97 -4.51
C ASP A 199 -5.80 11.46 -5.36
N LEU A 200 -5.04 10.50 -5.88
CA LEU A 200 -3.80 10.76 -6.59
C LEU A 200 -4.06 11.27 -8.02
N THR A 201 -5.32 11.38 -8.44
CA THR A 201 -5.68 11.78 -9.81
C THR A 201 -5.11 13.15 -10.19
N GLU A 202 -4.97 14.08 -9.23
CA GLU A 202 -4.35 15.39 -9.48
C GLU A 202 -2.81 15.36 -9.63
N PHE A 203 -2.15 14.24 -9.31
CA PHE A 203 -0.69 14.08 -9.34
C PHE A 203 -0.20 13.19 -10.48
N TYR A 204 -1.11 12.63 -11.27
CA TYR A 204 -0.79 11.97 -12.52
C TYR A 204 -0.90 12.97 -13.67
N ASP A 205 0.08 12.94 -14.56
CA ASP A 205 -0.06 13.60 -15.86
C ASP A 205 -1.21 12.93 -16.62
N LEU A 206 -2.30 13.66 -16.88
CA LEU A 206 -3.57 13.19 -17.44
C LEU A 206 -3.49 12.80 -18.93
N ASP A 207 -2.33 12.31 -19.37
CA ASP A 207 -2.13 11.74 -20.70
C ASP A 207 -2.85 10.38 -20.85
N LEU A 208 -3.44 9.84 -19.77
CA LEU A 208 -4.30 8.66 -19.81
C LEU A 208 -5.50 8.85 -20.77
N LYS A 209 -6.05 10.07 -20.90
CA LYS A 209 -7.09 10.35 -21.90
C LYS A 209 -6.58 10.19 -23.33
N ARG A 210 -5.32 10.56 -23.60
CA ARG A 210 -4.68 10.37 -24.91
C ARG A 210 -4.32 8.92 -25.18
N THR A 211 -3.80 8.19 -24.18
CA THR A 211 -3.48 6.77 -24.30
C THR A 211 -4.74 5.92 -24.48
N LEU A 212 -5.82 6.19 -23.75
CA LEU A 212 -7.09 5.47 -23.93
C LEU A 212 -7.76 5.83 -25.27
N GLN A 213 -7.64 7.08 -25.74
CA GLN A 213 -8.10 7.48 -27.09
C GLN A 213 -7.26 6.89 -28.23
N SER A 214 -5.98 6.60 -28.01
CA SER A 214 -5.12 5.96 -29.02
C SER A 214 -5.25 4.44 -29.03
N VAL A 215 -5.58 3.81 -27.90
CA VAL A 215 -5.77 2.35 -27.81
C VAL A 215 -7.19 1.94 -28.28
N GLY A 216 -8.18 2.83 -28.17
CA GLY A 216 -9.51 2.68 -28.79
C GLY A 216 -9.54 2.88 -30.31
N ARG A 217 -8.37 3.09 -30.94
CA ARG A 217 -8.20 3.11 -32.40
C ARG A 217 -7.29 1.96 -32.81
N ARG A 218 -7.79 0.73 -32.75
CA ARG A 218 -7.31 -0.30 -33.68
C ARG A 218 -8.26 -0.30 -34.89
N PRO A 219 -7.74 -0.32 -36.13
CA PRO A 219 -8.53 -0.68 -37.31
C PRO A 219 -9.04 -2.12 -37.21
#